data_AF-A0A0K6FYS0-F1
#
_entry.id   AF-A0A0K6FYS0-F1
#
_cell.length_a   1.000
_cell.length_b   1.000
_cell.length_c   1.000
_cell.angle_alpha   90.00
_cell.angle_beta   90.00
_cell.angle_gamma   90.00
#
_symmetry.space_group_name_H-M   'P 1'
#
loop_
_entity.id
_entity.type
_entity.pdbx_description
1 polymer ?
#
loop_
_entity_poly.entity_id
_entity_poly.type
_entity_poly.pdbx_seq_one_letter_code
_entity_poly.pdbx_strand_id
1 'polypeptide(L)'
;MDGGNCCELKLNPDITGIGVRVALYVQILLGWIMSLVWRDTFVENSRAAYMTALALLIASFIELTTQDQLSLLDGIVVSFITTMMITFAIASYSRLPAPGPPENSDAGSTSKDGVPGETSADGKPSRTRGFMQFCFVIFWGAWCFNMWRDPAHFGLKGDAANCDTNYNITIQLFTTVHATDPNVRIAAITLVTLGVVIALLSLCLTLEQFLIPVFWLIGKEQKATARDIRIKYEDNPVLQGIHLAFQTIAVGTFIFLIYVTERTISQNDVQRETRNWTYGQTIALILLLQQIMQLFSTHIEQREKAELEQEKEAAKNGDVPYPGIELKSHLSAPAPAPASASAPEPEPEPAPASGPSFPTPHPAPPAQSST
;
A
#
# COMPACT_ATOMS: atom_id res chain seq x y z
N MET A 1 -0.66 51.27 7.04
CA MET A 1 -0.62 50.09 6.17
C MET A 1 0.02 49.01 7.00
N ASP A 2 -0.81 48.32 7.77
CA ASP A 2 -0.36 47.20 8.58
C ASP A 2 0.03 46.09 7.60
N GLY A 3 1.32 45.79 7.54
CA GLY A 3 1.91 44.75 6.70
C GLY A 3 1.42 43.39 7.15
N GLY A 4 0.18 43.06 6.77
CA GLY A 4 -0.51 41.84 7.14
C GLY A 4 0.33 40.63 6.77
N ASN A 5 0.42 39.70 7.71
CA ASN A 5 1.01 38.37 7.63
C ASN A 5 0.31 37.52 6.54
N CYS A 6 0.38 37.92 5.27
CA CYS A 6 -0.43 37.36 4.18
C CYS A 6 0.00 35.95 3.76
N CYS A 7 1.06 35.41 4.36
CA CYS A 7 1.75 34.25 3.85
C CYS A 7 2.17 33.32 4.99
N GLU A 8 1.21 32.97 5.84
CA GLU A 8 1.41 31.98 6.89
C GLU A 8 1.24 30.57 6.33
N LEU A 9 2.30 29.74 6.43
CA LEU A 9 2.29 28.37 5.93
C LEU A 9 1.37 27.52 6.82
N LYS A 10 0.23 27.11 6.27
CA LYS A 10 -0.71 26.22 6.93
C LYS A 10 -0.50 24.79 6.42
N LEU A 11 -0.33 23.83 7.32
CA LEU A 11 -0.27 22.41 6.93
C LEU A 11 -1.66 21.80 6.99
N ASN A 12 -1.94 20.85 6.10
CA ASN A 12 -3.17 20.08 6.19
C ASN A 12 -2.99 18.87 7.14
N PRO A 13 -3.52 18.91 8.38
CA PRO A 13 -3.36 17.83 9.35
C PRO A 13 -4.06 16.51 8.95
N ASP A 14 -4.98 16.52 7.97
CA ASP A 14 -5.58 15.29 7.43
C ASP A 14 -4.67 14.57 6.44
N ILE A 15 -3.67 15.24 5.88
CA ILE A 15 -2.70 14.68 4.93
C ILE A 15 -1.36 14.42 5.62
N THR A 16 -0.83 15.44 6.30
CA THR A 16 0.48 15.37 6.93
C THR A 16 0.42 15.25 8.43
N GLY A 17 -0.76 15.06 9.04
CA GLY A 17 -0.89 14.92 10.48
C GLY A 17 -0.09 13.77 11.09
N ILE A 18 0.33 13.94 12.35
CA ILE A 18 1.12 12.93 13.08
C ILE A 18 0.46 11.54 13.05
N GLY A 19 -0.87 11.46 13.19
CA GLY A 19 -1.61 10.21 13.15
C GLY A 19 -1.51 9.49 11.80
N VAL A 20 -1.62 10.22 10.69
CA VAL A 20 -1.49 9.66 9.33
C VAL A 20 -0.09 9.14 9.09
N ARG A 21 0.94 9.94 9.46
CA ARG A 21 2.35 9.56 9.28
C ARG A 21 2.69 8.31 10.08
N VAL A 22 2.37 8.29 11.38
CA VAL A 22 2.62 7.14 12.26
C VAL A 22 1.87 5.91 11.76
N ALA A 23 0.61 6.05 11.35
CA ALA A 23 -0.15 4.95 10.78
C ALA A 23 0.57 4.35 9.57
N LEU A 24 0.99 5.17 8.60
CA LEU A 24 1.67 4.71 7.39
C LEU A 24 3.04 4.10 7.69
N TYR A 25 3.83 4.68 8.61
CA TYR A 25 5.11 4.10 9.02
C TYR A 25 4.93 2.70 9.60
N VAL A 26 3.96 2.55 10.52
CA VAL A 26 3.67 1.24 11.13
C VAL A 26 3.11 0.27 10.10
N GLN A 27 2.23 0.72 9.19
CA GLN A 27 1.67 -0.14 8.16
C GLN A 27 2.74 -0.70 7.21
N ILE A 28 3.68 0.15 6.77
CA ILE A 28 4.80 -0.27 5.92
C ILE A 28 5.70 -1.24 6.68
N LEU A 29 6.03 -0.93 7.94
CA LEU A 29 6.87 -1.79 8.78
C LEU A 29 6.23 -3.17 9.02
N LEU A 30 4.94 -3.21 9.35
CA LEU A 30 4.19 -4.45 9.52
C LEU A 30 4.13 -5.26 8.23
N GLY A 31 3.84 -4.61 7.10
CA GLY A 31 3.90 -5.24 5.78
C GLY A 31 5.26 -5.87 5.50
N TRP A 32 6.34 -5.25 5.98
CA TRP A 32 7.69 -5.77 5.85
C TRP A 32 8.00 -6.96 6.73
N ILE A 33 7.66 -6.87 8.02
CA ILE A 33 7.81 -7.98 8.96
C ILE A 33 7.05 -9.19 8.45
N MET A 34 5.82 -8.99 7.97
CA MET A 34 5.03 -10.04 7.33
C MET A 34 5.71 -10.60 6.08
N SER A 35 6.30 -9.76 5.24
CA SER A 35 7.10 -10.22 4.09
C SER A 35 8.22 -11.16 4.52
N LEU A 36 8.93 -10.83 5.60
CA LEU A 36 10.06 -11.60 6.10
C LEU A 36 9.64 -12.92 6.77
N VAL A 37 8.57 -12.89 7.57
CA VAL A 37 8.10 -14.03 8.36
C VAL A 37 7.18 -14.96 7.57
N TRP A 38 6.17 -14.43 6.86
CA TRP A 38 5.16 -15.21 6.13
C TRP A 38 5.09 -14.81 4.66
N ARG A 39 6.02 -15.39 3.89
CA ARG A 39 6.23 -15.05 2.47
C ARG A 39 4.97 -15.14 1.62
N ASP A 40 4.11 -16.11 1.88
CA ASP A 40 2.93 -16.38 1.04
C ASP A 40 1.78 -15.39 1.30
N THR A 41 1.60 -14.98 2.55
CA THR A 41 0.54 -14.03 2.95
C THR A 41 0.87 -12.56 2.67
N PHE A 42 2.12 -12.28 2.30
CA PHE A 42 2.61 -10.94 2.02
C PHE A 42 1.72 -10.17 1.06
N VAL A 43 1.27 -10.85 0.00
CA VAL A 43 0.50 -10.26 -1.08
C VAL A 43 -0.81 -9.67 -0.56
N GLU A 44 -1.51 -10.42 0.28
CA GLU A 44 -2.79 -10.03 0.86
C GLU A 44 -2.62 -8.87 1.83
N ASN A 45 -1.59 -8.95 2.67
CA ASN A 45 -1.31 -7.98 3.73
C ASN A 45 -0.74 -6.65 3.20
N SER A 46 -0.09 -6.66 2.03
CA SER A 46 0.39 -5.44 1.36
C SER A 46 -0.74 -4.64 0.69
N ARG A 47 -1.88 -5.26 0.37
CA ARG A 47 -3.00 -4.61 -0.33
C ARG A 47 -3.53 -3.41 0.44
N ALA A 48 -3.70 -3.55 1.76
CA ALA A 48 -4.18 -2.47 2.62
C ALA A 48 -3.24 -1.25 2.56
N ALA A 49 -1.94 -1.50 2.69
CA ALA A 49 -0.91 -0.47 2.65
C ALA A 49 -0.91 0.29 1.30
N TYR A 50 -1.01 -0.42 0.16
CA TYR A 50 -1.14 0.22 -1.15
C TYR A 50 -2.43 1.04 -1.29
N MET A 51 -3.55 0.52 -0.81
CA MET A 51 -4.83 1.25 -0.83
C MET A 51 -4.73 2.54 -0.03
N THR A 52 -4.14 2.52 1.17
CA THR A 52 -3.97 3.71 2.00
C THR A 52 -3.01 4.71 1.35
N ALA A 53 -1.87 4.26 0.80
CA ALA A 53 -0.94 5.15 0.12
C ALA A 53 -1.51 5.75 -1.17
N LEU A 54 -2.29 4.97 -1.93
CA LEU A 54 -3.00 5.47 -3.13
C LEU A 54 -4.11 6.46 -2.74
N ALA A 55 -4.86 6.17 -1.68
CA ALA A 55 -5.88 7.09 -1.16
C ALA A 55 -5.25 8.42 -0.72
N LEU A 56 -4.08 8.38 -0.06
CA LEU A 56 -3.32 9.58 0.30
C LEU A 56 -2.92 10.38 -0.95
N LEU A 57 -2.39 9.73 -1.99
CA LEU A 57 -2.05 10.40 -3.25
C LEU A 57 -3.27 11.04 -3.91
N ILE A 58 -4.39 10.32 -3.99
CA ILE A 58 -5.63 10.83 -4.58
C ILE A 58 -6.16 12.02 -3.77
N ALA A 59 -6.21 11.91 -2.44
CA ALA A 59 -6.62 13.00 -1.57
C ALA A 59 -5.73 14.24 -1.77
N SER A 60 -4.41 14.03 -1.87
CA SER A 60 -3.46 15.12 -2.09
C SER A 60 -3.63 15.77 -3.47
N PHE A 61 -3.95 15.01 -4.52
CA PHE A 61 -4.30 15.55 -5.83
C PHE A 61 -5.62 16.33 -5.83
N ILE A 62 -6.64 15.82 -5.14
CA ILE A 62 -7.92 16.51 -5.00
C ILE A 62 -7.68 17.84 -4.28
N GLU A 63 -6.94 17.84 -3.18
CA GLU A 63 -6.63 19.06 -2.43
C GLU A 63 -5.85 20.08 -3.27
N LEU A 64 -4.85 19.60 -4.02
CA LEU A 64 -4.06 20.42 -4.94
C LEU A 64 -4.91 21.05 -6.06
N THR A 65 -5.99 20.39 -6.49
CA THR A 65 -6.81 20.86 -7.62
C THR A 65 -8.04 21.66 -7.19
N THR A 66 -8.59 21.39 -6.02
CA THR A 66 -9.88 21.94 -5.56
C THR A 66 -9.75 23.03 -4.52
N GLN A 67 -8.81 22.93 -3.58
CA GLN A 67 -8.76 23.83 -2.42
C GLN A 67 -7.62 24.85 -2.50
N ASP A 68 -6.64 24.65 -3.38
CA ASP A 68 -5.49 25.57 -3.58
C ASP A 68 -4.77 25.93 -2.28
N GLN A 69 -4.79 25.00 -1.31
CA GLN A 69 -4.24 25.18 0.03
C GLN A 69 -3.17 24.14 0.37
N LEU A 70 -2.81 23.27 -0.57
CA LEU A 70 -1.83 22.23 -0.30
C LEU A 70 -0.42 22.82 -0.37
N SER A 71 0.24 22.93 0.78
CA SER A 71 1.57 23.52 0.85
C SER A 71 2.62 22.64 0.14
N LEU A 72 3.74 23.24 -0.29
CA LEU A 72 4.89 22.48 -0.79
C LEU A 72 5.44 21.52 0.27
N LEU A 73 5.37 21.89 1.55
CA LEU A 73 5.75 21.01 2.64
C LEU A 73 4.85 19.76 2.69
N ASP A 74 3.54 19.92 2.53
CA ASP A 74 2.62 18.79 2.41
C ASP A 74 2.96 17.91 1.21
N GLY A 75 3.26 18.54 0.07
CA GLY A 75 3.79 17.90 -1.13
C GLY A 75 4.99 16.98 -0.86
N ILE A 76 6.01 17.53 -0.20
CA ILE A 76 7.28 16.85 0.10
C ILE A 76 7.05 15.68 1.05
N VAL A 77 6.26 15.87 2.10
CA VAL A 77 5.94 14.81 3.08
C VAL A 77 5.20 13.66 2.41
N VAL A 78 4.17 13.95 1.61
CA VAL A 78 3.45 12.94 0.84
C VAL A 78 4.40 12.21 -0.10
N SER A 79 5.30 12.92 -0.77
CA SER A 79 6.30 12.33 -1.66
C SER A 79 7.25 11.38 -0.92
N PHE A 80 7.76 11.75 0.26
CA PHE A 80 8.62 10.87 1.04
C PHE A 80 7.90 9.63 1.55
N ILE A 81 6.69 9.78 2.10
CA ILE A 81 5.89 8.65 2.60
C ILE A 81 5.54 7.68 1.46
N THR A 82 5.10 8.20 0.32
CA THR A 82 4.77 7.35 -0.84
C THR A 82 6.03 6.74 -1.48
N THR A 83 7.19 7.39 -1.36
CA THR A 83 8.48 6.83 -1.76
C THR A 83 8.94 5.69 -0.82
N MET A 84 8.56 5.70 0.46
CA MET A 84 8.75 4.52 1.32
C MET A 84 7.97 3.32 0.78
N MET A 85 6.72 3.55 0.36
CA MET A 85 5.87 2.51 -0.22
C MET A 85 6.42 1.98 -1.55
N ILE A 86 6.93 2.84 -2.45
CA ILE A 86 7.53 2.37 -3.71
C ILE A 86 8.81 1.56 -3.45
N THR A 87 9.61 1.97 -2.47
CA THR A 87 10.83 1.24 -2.07
C THR A 87 10.47 -0.16 -1.56
N PHE A 88 9.46 -0.24 -0.71
CA PHE A 88 8.91 -1.50 -0.22
C PHE A 88 8.35 -2.37 -1.36
N ALA A 89 7.65 -1.77 -2.32
CA ALA A 89 7.14 -2.45 -3.50
C ALA A 89 8.30 -3.11 -4.27
N ILE A 90 9.30 -2.33 -4.67
CA ILE A 90 10.45 -2.80 -5.44
C ILE A 90 11.19 -3.92 -4.69
N ALA A 91 11.44 -3.75 -3.38
CA ALA A 91 12.13 -4.75 -2.56
C ALA A 91 11.33 -6.04 -2.40
N SER A 92 10.00 -5.99 -2.47
CA SER A 92 9.14 -7.16 -2.29
C SER A 92 8.91 -7.95 -3.58
N TYR A 93 9.12 -7.33 -4.75
CA TYR A 93 8.98 -7.99 -6.05
C TYR A 93 10.09 -8.99 -6.37
N SER A 94 11.20 -8.96 -5.63
CA SER A 94 12.25 -9.96 -5.77
C SER A 94 11.86 -11.35 -5.25
N ARG A 95 10.65 -11.55 -4.71
CA ARG A 95 10.16 -12.85 -4.23
C ARG A 95 9.14 -13.47 -5.18
N LEU A 96 9.47 -14.66 -5.68
CA LEU A 96 8.62 -15.45 -6.56
C LEU A 96 7.64 -16.29 -5.72
N PRO A 97 6.34 -16.37 -6.09
CA PRO A 97 5.35 -17.18 -5.38
C PRO A 97 5.64 -18.66 -5.56
N ALA A 98 5.99 -19.40 -4.50
CA ALA A 98 6.51 -20.79 -4.56
C ALA A 98 5.79 -21.63 -5.63
N PRO A 99 6.52 -22.41 -6.47
CA PRO A 99 5.86 -23.24 -7.45
C PRO A 99 4.93 -24.21 -6.72
N GLY A 100 3.66 -24.24 -7.11
CA GLY A 100 2.71 -25.21 -6.57
C GLY A 100 3.29 -26.62 -6.67
N PRO A 101 2.95 -27.51 -5.72
CA PRO A 101 3.40 -28.89 -5.76
C PRO A 101 3.13 -29.47 -7.15
N PRO A 102 4.04 -30.29 -7.70
CA PRO A 102 3.79 -30.96 -8.96
C PRO A 102 2.44 -31.65 -8.87
N GLU A 103 1.49 -31.19 -9.69
CA GLU A 103 0.25 -31.88 -9.95
C GLU A 103 0.67 -33.24 -10.50
N ASN A 104 0.72 -34.24 -9.61
CA ASN A 104 1.30 -35.54 -9.91
C ASN A 104 0.56 -36.13 -11.10
N SER A 105 1.26 -36.08 -12.24
CA SER A 105 0.94 -36.78 -13.47
C SER A 105 1.30 -38.26 -13.34
N ASP A 106 0.72 -38.94 -12.34
CA ASP A 106 0.63 -40.40 -12.24
C ASP A 106 -0.86 -40.71 -12.01
N ALA A 107 -1.67 -40.82 -13.07
CA ALA A 107 -1.86 -42.08 -13.80
C ALA A 107 -2.07 -43.27 -12.85
N GLY A 108 -3.31 -43.48 -12.39
CA GLY A 108 -3.73 -44.82 -11.93
C GLY A 108 -4.69 -44.91 -10.74
N SER A 109 -4.89 -43.84 -9.98
CA SER A 109 -5.85 -43.87 -8.87
C SER A 109 -7.26 -43.59 -9.38
N THR A 110 -8.02 -44.65 -9.67
CA THR A 110 -9.49 -44.61 -9.78
C THR A 110 -10.10 -44.37 -8.40
N SER A 111 -9.85 -43.21 -7.81
CA SER A 111 -10.70 -42.66 -6.75
C SER A 111 -11.91 -42.04 -7.44
N LYS A 112 -12.92 -42.88 -7.67
CA LYS A 112 -14.30 -42.40 -7.77
C LYS A 112 -14.66 -41.78 -6.42
N ASP A 113 -15.39 -40.67 -6.48
CA ASP A 113 -16.00 -39.94 -5.35
C ASP A 113 -15.19 -38.78 -4.75
N GLY A 114 -14.22 -38.24 -5.50
CA GLY A 114 -13.78 -36.85 -5.34
C GLY A 114 -14.75 -35.91 -6.04
N VAL A 115 -15.48 -35.09 -5.27
CA VAL A 115 -16.45 -34.10 -5.74
C VAL A 115 -15.83 -33.24 -6.87
N PRO A 116 -16.35 -33.28 -8.10
CA PRO A 116 -15.90 -32.43 -9.19
C PRO A 116 -16.34 -30.99 -8.90
N GLY A 117 -15.43 -30.14 -8.40
CA GLY A 117 -15.78 -28.73 -8.17
C GLY A 117 -14.70 -27.85 -7.54
N GLU A 118 -13.79 -28.38 -6.73
CA GLU A 118 -12.72 -27.58 -6.12
C GLU A 118 -11.45 -27.59 -6.99
N THR A 119 -11.55 -27.01 -8.18
CA THR A 119 -10.36 -26.43 -8.81
C THR A 119 -9.85 -25.33 -7.90
N SER A 120 -8.77 -25.60 -7.16
CA SER A 120 -8.07 -24.60 -6.34
C SER A 120 -7.83 -23.35 -7.19
N ALA A 121 -8.57 -22.30 -6.86
CA ALA A 121 -8.58 -21.03 -7.58
C ALA A 121 -7.28 -20.22 -7.39
N ASP A 122 -6.30 -20.77 -6.68
CA ASP A 122 -5.16 -20.05 -6.09
C ASP A 122 -3.96 -19.84 -7.04
N GLY A 123 -3.97 -20.41 -8.24
CA GLY A 123 -2.81 -20.36 -9.13
C GLY A 123 -2.68 -19.11 -10.01
N LYS A 124 -3.73 -18.28 -10.14
CA LYS A 124 -3.68 -17.13 -11.08
C LYS A 124 -3.09 -15.91 -10.39
N PRO A 125 -2.01 -15.30 -10.92
CA PRO A 125 -1.51 -14.04 -10.40
C PRO A 125 -2.66 -13.04 -10.39
N SER A 126 -2.97 -12.52 -9.20
CA SER A 126 -4.11 -11.67 -8.98
C SER A 126 -4.00 -10.42 -9.86
N ARG A 127 -4.79 -10.38 -10.95
CA ARG A 127 -4.81 -9.24 -11.89
C ARG A 127 -5.08 -7.92 -11.17
N THR A 128 -5.86 -7.97 -10.09
CA THR A 128 -6.18 -6.80 -9.27
C THR A 128 -4.95 -6.24 -8.58
N ARG A 129 -4.01 -7.09 -8.12
CA ARG A 129 -2.73 -6.64 -7.54
C ARG A 129 -1.90 -5.86 -8.56
N GLY A 130 -1.69 -6.46 -9.74
CA GLY A 130 -0.90 -5.83 -10.80
C GLY A 130 -1.49 -4.49 -11.22
N PHE A 131 -2.83 -4.42 -11.33
CA PHE A 131 -3.54 -3.18 -11.60
C PHE A 131 -3.36 -2.13 -10.49
N MET A 132 -3.58 -2.49 -9.23
CA MET A 132 -3.45 -1.58 -8.09
C MET A 132 -2.06 -0.96 -8.00
N GLN A 133 -1.02 -1.76 -8.21
CA GLN A 133 0.34 -1.26 -8.20
C GLN A 133 0.67 -0.42 -9.42
N PHE A 134 0.21 -0.82 -10.61
CA PHE A 134 0.34 0.01 -11.80
C PHE A 134 -0.26 1.40 -11.54
N CYS A 135 -1.50 1.46 -11.03
CA CYS A 135 -2.12 2.72 -10.62
C CYS A 135 -1.24 3.47 -9.62
N PHE A 136 -0.80 2.83 -8.55
CA PHE A 136 0.06 3.46 -7.54
C PHE A 136 1.34 4.06 -8.14
N VAL A 137 2.06 3.32 -8.99
CA VAL A 137 3.29 3.80 -9.65
C VAL A 137 3.02 5.02 -10.53
N ILE A 138 1.93 5.01 -11.29
CA ILE A 138 1.55 6.12 -12.17
C ILE A 138 1.17 7.35 -11.35
N PHE A 139 0.32 7.20 -10.32
CA PHE A 139 -0.08 8.31 -9.46
C PHE A 139 1.11 8.88 -8.67
N TRP A 140 1.98 8.01 -8.14
CA TRP A 140 3.20 8.42 -7.44
C TRP A 140 4.15 9.20 -8.35
N GLY A 141 4.41 8.69 -9.55
CA GLY A 141 5.26 9.35 -10.54
C GLY A 141 4.68 10.70 -10.95
N ALA A 142 3.39 10.74 -11.30
CA ALA A 142 2.71 11.97 -11.67
C ALA A 142 2.75 13.02 -10.54
N TRP A 143 2.56 12.60 -9.29
CA TRP A 143 2.63 13.46 -8.11
C TRP A 143 4.01 14.09 -7.96
N CYS A 144 5.03 13.25 -7.95
CA CYS A 144 6.41 13.69 -7.79
C CYS A 144 6.86 14.59 -8.95
N PHE A 145 6.49 14.27 -10.19
CA PHE A 145 6.80 15.12 -11.34
C PHE A 145 6.10 16.47 -11.27
N ASN A 146 4.83 16.51 -10.86
CA ASN A 146 4.10 17.77 -10.72
C ASN A 146 4.76 18.65 -9.65
N MET A 147 5.02 18.10 -8.47
CA MET A 147 5.65 18.82 -7.36
C MET A 147 7.05 19.34 -7.73
N TRP A 148 7.92 18.49 -8.29
CA TRP A 148 9.28 18.89 -8.61
C TRP A 148 9.39 19.68 -9.92
N ARG A 149 8.36 19.74 -10.77
CA ARG A 149 8.39 20.57 -11.97
C ARG A 149 8.33 22.05 -11.63
N ASP A 150 7.61 22.45 -10.59
CA ASP A 150 7.55 23.85 -10.19
C ASP A 150 7.30 24.00 -8.68
N PRO A 151 8.30 23.69 -7.85
CA PRO A 151 8.13 23.72 -6.40
C PRO A 151 7.83 25.14 -5.88
N ALA A 152 8.26 26.19 -6.59
CA ALA A 152 8.03 27.57 -6.19
C ALA A 152 6.54 27.93 -6.18
N HIS A 153 5.79 27.52 -7.20
CA HIS A 153 4.36 27.82 -7.33
C HIS A 153 3.46 26.65 -6.87
N PHE A 154 4.04 25.61 -6.28
CA PHE A 154 3.28 24.42 -5.92
C PHE A 154 2.19 24.73 -4.89
N GLY A 155 0.94 24.44 -5.28
CA GLY A 155 -0.25 24.64 -4.47
C GLY A 155 -0.64 26.09 -4.21
N LEU A 156 0.09 27.08 -4.74
CA LEU A 156 -0.24 28.50 -4.59
C LEU A 156 -1.05 28.98 -5.80
N LYS A 157 -2.22 29.58 -5.56
CA LYS A 157 -3.01 30.29 -6.58
C LYS A 157 -3.46 31.67 -6.10
N GLY A 158 -3.84 32.54 -7.03
CA GLY A 158 -4.36 33.87 -6.72
C GLY A 158 -3.34 34.74 -5.99
N ASP A 159 -3.79 35.48 -4.98
CA ASP A 159 -2.93 36.40 -4.21
C ASP A 159 -1.83 35.66 -3.43
N ALA A 160 -2.06 34.39 -3.06
CA ALA A 160 -1.06 33.54 -2.41
C ALA A 160 0.10 33.14 -3.33
N ALA A 161 -0.06 33.25 -4.66
CA ALA A 161 1.03 32.99 -5.61
C ALA A 161 2.15 34.04 -5.53
N ASN A 162 1.87 35.21 -4.96
CA ASN A 162 2.87 36.26 -4.74
C ASN A 162 3.63 36.09 -3.41
N CYS A 163 3.33 35.04 -2.63
CA CYS A 163 4.01 34.75 -1.37
C CYS A 163 5.32 33.98 -1.59
N ASP A 164 6.39 34.42 -0.93
CA ASP A 164 7.70 33.72 -0.95
C ASP A 164 7.76 32.50 0.00
N THR A 165 6.62 31.96 0.43
CA THR A 165 6.56 30.89 1.43
C THR A 165 7.27 29.63 0.99
N ASN A 166 7.11 29.26 -0.28
CA ASN A 166 7.71 28.04 -0.82
C ASN A 166 9.24 28.12 -0.95
N TYR A 167 9.81 29.30 -1.18
CA TYR A 167 11.27 29.49 -1.27
C TYR A 167 11.98 29.27 0.07
N ASN A 168 11.28 29.51 1.17
CA ASN A 168 11.81 29.34 2.52
C ASN A 168 11.75 27.89 3.01
N ILE A 169 11.11 26.99 2.28
CA ILE A 169 11.00 25.59 2.70
C ILE A 169 12.34 24.89 2.49
N THR A 170 12.93 24.45 3.61
CA THR A 170 14.18 23.71 3.61
C THR A 170 13.97 22.22 3.84
N ILE A 171 14.66 21.38 3.09
CA ILE A 171 14.67 19.93 3.26
C ILE A 171 15.94 19.54 4.00
N GLN A 172 15.79 18.76 5.07
CA GLN A 172 16.91 18.22 5.81
C GLN A 172 17.29 16.85 5.25
N LEU A 173 18.16 16.82 4.24
CA LEU A 173 18.83 15.59 3.81
C LEU A 173 20.03 15.34 4.74
N PHE A 174 21.25 15.36 4.20
CA PHE A 174 22.49 15.42 5.01
C PHE A 174 22.88 16.86 5.36
N THR A 175 22.51 17.78 4.47
CA THR A 175 22.63 19.23 4.64
C THR A 175 21.25 19.84 4.46
N THR A 176 21.04 21.01 5.07
CA THR A 176 19.86 21.82 4.83
C THR A 176 19.96 22.39 3.41
N VAL A 177 18.96 22.11 2.58
CA VAL A 177 18.88 22.59 1.19
C VAL A 177 17.51 23.18 0.93
N HIS A 178 17.38 24.14 0.03
CA HIS A 178 16.06 24.69 -0.31
C HIS A 178 15.37 23.77 -1.32
N ALA A 179 14.08 23.53 -1.13
CA ALA A 179 13.30 22.70 -2.05
C ALA A 179 13.25 23.31 -3.47
N THR A 180 13.37 24.63 -3.57
CA THR A 180 13.40 25.39 -4.83
C THR A 180 14.76 25.43 -5.51
N ASP A 181 15.82 24.91 -4.88
CA ASP A 181 17.16 24.92 -5.48
C ASP A 181 17.17 24.12 -6.80
N PRO A 182 17.65 24.70 -7.93
CA PRO A 182 17.64 24.03 -9.23
C PRO A 182 18.37 22.68 -9.23
N ASN A 183 19.47 22.58 -8.49
CA ASN A 183 20.26 21.35 -8.39
C ASN A 183 19.49 20.24 -7.65
N VAL A 184 18.82 20.58 -6.54
CA VAL A 184 17.99 19.64 -5.77
C VAL A 184 16.82 19.17 -6.61
N ARG A 185 16.18 20.10 -7.32
CA ARG A 185 15.08 19.82 -8.24
C ARG A 185 15.49 18.85 -9.36
N ILE A 186 16.60 19.11 -10.05
CA ILE A 186 17.11 18.22 -11.11
C ILE A 186 17.39 16.84 -10.54
N ALA A 187 18.10 16.76 -9.41
CA ALA A 187 18.40 15.49 -8.76
C ALA A 187 17.13 14.72 -8.38
N ALA A 188 16.13 15.40 -7.81
CA ALA A 188 14.85 14.80 -7.44
C ALA A 188 14.09 14.27 -8.66
N ILE A 189 14.00 15.05 -9.75
CA ILE A 189 13.36 14.62 -11.01
C ILE A 189 14.08 13.40 -11.59
N THR A 190 15.42 13.37 -11.57
CA THR A 190 16.20 12.22 -12.04
C THR A 190 15.92 10.99 -11.20
N LEU A 191 15.91 11.11 -9.86
CA LEU A 191 15.62 10.00 -8.96
C LEU A 191 14.20 9.47 -9.13
N VAL A 192 13.21 10.37 -9.24
CA VAL A 192 11.81 10.00 -9.51
C VAL A 192 11.69 9.28 -10.83
N THR A 193 12.32 9.79 -11.89
CA THR A 193 12.30 9.16 -13.22
C THR A 193 12.89 7.76 -13.16
N LEU A 194 14.05 7.60 -12.52
CA LEU A 194 14.68 6.30 -12.33
C LEU A 194 13.77 5.35 -11.52
N GLY A 195 13.17 5.84 -10.44
CA GLY A 195 12.23 5.07 -9.62
C GLY A 195 11.00 4.62 -10.40
N VAL A 196 10.39 5.49 -11.21
CA VAL A 196 9.25 5.15 -12.08
C VAL A 196 9.65 4.07 -13.09
N VAL A 197 10.80 4.24 -13.75
CA VAL A 197 11.29 3.24 -14.72
C VAL A 197 11.52 1.89 -14.04
N ILE A 198 12.22 1.84 -12.91
CA ILE A 198 12.45 0.60 -12.16
C ILE A 198 11.13 -0.04 -11.73
N ALA A 199 10.18 0.76 -11.22
CA ALA A 199 8.89 0.26 -10.79
C ALA A 199 8.04 -0.29 -11.95
N LEU A 200 8.02 0.39 -13.10
CA LEU A 200 7.34 -0.10 -14.30
C LEU A 200 8.01 -1.36 -14.86
N LEU A 201 9.34 -1.41 -14.88
CA LEU A 201 10.08 -2.62 -15.24
C LEU A 201 9.75 -3.77 -14.29
N SER A 202 9.61 -3.52 -12.98
CA SER A 202 9.22 -4.56 -12.00
C SER A 202 7.78 -5.08 -12.20
N LEU A 203 6.91 -4.29 -12.84
CA LEU A 203 5.55 -4.71 -13.19
C LEU A 203 5.52 -5.56 -14.47
N CYS A 204 6.35 -5.22 -15.45
CA CYS A 204 6.38 -5.90 -16.74
C CYS A 204 7.30 -7.12 -16.78
N LEU A 205 8.41 -7.08 -16.02
CA LEU A 205 9.45 -8.10 -16.02
C LEU A 205 9.51 -8.75 -14.65
N THR A 206 9.27 -10.06 -14.59
CA THR A 206 9.67 -10.81 -13.40
C THR A 206 11.18 -10.82 -13.30
N LEU A 207 11.72 -10.86 -12.08
CA LEU A 207 13.17 -10.97 -11.86
C LEU A 207 13.78 -12.14 -12.66
N GLU A 208 13.02 -13.22 -12.85
CA GLU A 208 13.39 -14.36 -13.71
C GLU A 208 13.63 -13.94 -15.16
N GLN A 209 12.72 -13.19 -15.77
CA GLN A 209 12.85 -12.74 -17.15
C GLN A 209 14.08 -11.85 -17.36
N PHE A 210 14.41 -11.03 -16.35
CA PHE A 210 15.61 -10.19 -16.39
C PHE A 210 16.90 -11.01 -16.22
N LEU A 211 16.85 -12.04 -15.40
CA LEU A 211 18.00 -12.89 -15.09
C LEU A 211 18.31 -13.91 -16.19
N ILE A 212 17.31 -14.39 -16.94
CA ILE A 212 17.50 -15.36 -18.03
C ILE A 212 18.60 -14.94 -19.02
N PRO A 213 18.61 -13.70 -19.57
CA PRO A 213 19.68 -13.23 -20.46
C PRO A 213 21.07 -13.22 -19.79
N VAL A 214 21.14 -12.84 -18.52
CA VAL A 214 22.40 -12.82 -17.75
C VAL A 214 22.95 -14.22 -17.58
N PHE A 215 22.10 -15.20 -17.29
CA PHE A 215 22.50 -16.60 -17.18
C PHE A 215 22.85 -17.23 -18.52
N TRP A 216 22.15 -16.83 -19.58
CA TRP A 216 22.51 -17.19 -20.96
C TRP A 216 23.91 -16.68 -21.31
N LEU A 217 24.25 -15.44 -20.95
CA LEU A 217 25.58 -14.86 -21.12
C LEU A 217 26.68 -15.58 -20.31
N ILE A 218 26.34 -16.14 -19.14
CA ILE A 218 27.29 -16.87 -18.29
C ILE A 218 27.53 -18.32 -18.78
N GLY A 219 26.84 -18.77 -19.84
CA GLY A 219 27.14 -20.04 -20.52
C GLY A 219 26.69 -21.30 -19.78
N LYS A 220 25.76 -21.18 -18.82
CA LYS A 220 25.16 -22.37 -18.16
C LYS A 220 23.97 -22.89 -18.98
N GLU A 221 23.98 -24.20 -19.18
CA GLU A 221 23.14 -25.01 -20.08
C GLU A 221 21.74 -24.50 -20.47
N GLN A 222 21.50 -24.53 -21.78
CA GLN A 222 20.35 -23.99 -22.51
C GLN A 222 19.05 -24.82 -22.42
N LYS A 223 19.06 -25.96 -21.70
CA LYS A 223 17.94 -26.92 -21.67
C LYS A 223 17.15 -26.94 -20.36
N ALA A 224 17.54 -26.14 -19.37
CA ALA A 224 16.81 -26.10 -18.11
C ALA A 224 15.45 -25.41 -18.32
N THR A 225 14.36 -26.10 -17.96
CA THR A 225 13.02 -25.53 -17.97
C THR A 225 12.97 -24.37 -16.97
N ALA A 226 12.14 -23.35 -17.18
CA ALA A 226 11.97 -22.24 -16.22
C ALA A 226 11.69 -22.74 -14.78
N ARG A 227 11.02 -23.89 -14.65
CA ARG A 227 10.77 -24.58 -13.38
C ARG A 227 12.04 -25.11 -12.71
N ASP A 228 12.93 -25.76 -13.47
CA ASP A 228 14.18 -26.34 -12.95
C ASP A 228 15.16 -25.25 -12.54
N ILE A 229 15.22 -24.19 -13.35
CA ILE A 229 15.90 -22.94 -13.08
C ILE A 229 15.45 -22.45 -11.70
N ARG A 230 14.14 -22.33 -11.48
CA ARG A 230 13.55 -21.79 -10.26
C ARG A 230 13.87 -22.59 -8.98
N ILE A 231 13.72 -23.91 -9.00
CA ILE A 231 14.07 -24.76 -7.85
C ILE A 231 15.56 -24.58 -7.52
N LYS A 232 16.41 -24.52 -8.55
CA LYS A 232 17.85 -24.26 -8.39
C LYS A 232 18.17 -22.85 -7.88
N TYR A 233 17.27 -21.88 -8.06
CA TYR A 233 17.44 -20.52 -7.54
C TYR A 233 17.07 -20.37 -6.07
N GLU A 234 16.06 -21.09 -5.60
CA GLU A 234 15.70 -21.05 -4.18
C GLU A 234 16.87 -21.50 -3.30
N ASP A 235 17.66 -22.47 -3.76
CA ASP A 235 18.85 -22.97 -3.07
C ASP A 235 20.15 -22.21 -3.41
N ASN A 236 20.09 -21.16 -4.26
CA ASN A 236 21.31 -20.45 -4.65
C ASN A 236 21.68 -19.36 -3.62
N PRO A 237 22.80 -19.51 -2.88
CA PRO A 237 23.19 -18.55 -1.84
C PRO A 237 23.48 -17.16 -2.40
N VAL A 238 23.87 -17.05 -3.68
CA VAL A 238 24.13 -15.75 -4.32
C VAL A 238 22.83 -14.97 -4.52
N LEU A 239 21.78 -15.62 -5.01
CA LEU A 239 20.50 -14.94 -5.23
C LEU A 239 19.85 -14.57 -3.90
N GLN A 240 19.92 -15.45 -2.90
CA GLN A 240 19.49 -15.14 -1.53
C GLN A 240 20.28 -13.95 -0.96
N GLY A 241 21.60 -13.88 -1.20
CA GLY A 241 22.44 -12.75 -0.81
C GLY A 241 22.04 -11.43 -1.48
N ILE A 242 21.76 -11.45 -2.79
CA ILE A 242 21.27 -10.28 -3.54
C ILE A 242 19.91 -9.82 -2.98
N HIS A 243 19.00 -10.77 -2.73
CA HIS A 243 17.70 -10.47 -2.15
C HIS A 243 17.85 -9.84 -0.76
N LEU A 244 18.70 -10.39 0.09
CA LEU A 244 18.99 -9.84 1.41
C LEU A 244 19.56 -8.42 1.30
N ALA A 245 20.50 -8.19 0.38
CA ALA A 245 21.08 -6.87 0.16
C ALA A 245 20.01 -5.83 -0.26
N PHE A 246 19.11 -6.17 -1.19
CA PHE A 246 18.01 -5.27 -1.56
C PHE A 246 17.08 -4.96 -0.40
N GLN A 247 16.75 -5.96 0.41
CA GLN A 247 15.94 -5.78 1.62
C GLN A 247 16.65 -4.88 2.64
N THR A 248 17.95 -5.08 2.87
CA THR A 248 18.76 -4.23 3.77
C THR A 248 18.82 -2.78 3.26
N ILE A 249 19.07 -2.57 1.97
CA ILE A 249 19.09 -1.23 1.36
C ILE A 249 17.72 -0.57 1.54
N ALA A 250 16.65 -1.30 1.27
CA ALA A 250 15.31 -0.77 1.39
C ALA A 250 15.00 -0.38 2.84
N VAL A 251 15.33 -1.22 3.84
CA VAL A 251 15.16 -0.88 5.28
C VAL A 251 15.95 0.36 5.65
N GLY A 252 17.20 0.48 5.18
CA GLY A 252 18.00 1.68 5.36
C GLY A 252 17.35 2.92 4.77
N THR A 253 16.85 2.84 3.54
CA THR A 253 16.11 3.92 2.86
C THR A 253 14.84 4.30 3.62
N PHE A 254 14.10 3.33 4.16
CA PHE A 254 12.90 3.59 4.94
C PHE A 254 13.19 4.38 6.22
N ILE A 255 14.19 3.94 7.00
CA ILE A 255 14.62 4.65 8.22
C ILE A 255 15.10 6.07 7.87
N PHE A 256 15.89 6.18 6.81
CA PHE A 256 16.37 7.48 6.32
C PHE A 256 15.21 8.40 5.92
N LEU A 257 14.22 7.91 5.18
CA LEU A 257 13.07 8.71 4.78
C LEU A 257 12.21 9.13 5.97
N ILE A 258 12.06 8.29 7.01
CA ILE A 258 11.35 8.70 8.25
C ILE A 258 12.11 9.85 8.89
N TYR A 259 13.42 9.70 9.05
CA TYR A 259 14.28 10.73 9.63
C TYR A 259 14.17 12.06 8.86
N VAL A 260 14.33 12.02 7.53
CA VAL A 260 14.25 13.21 6.66
C VAL A 260 12.87 13.84 6.73
N THR A 261 11.80 13.03 6.74
CA THR A 261 10.41 13.53 6.82
C THR A 261 10.18 14.27 8.13
N GLU A 262 10.47 13.64 9.27
CA GLU A 262 10.25 14.26 10.58
C GLU A 262 11.15 15.46 10.81
N ARG A 263 12.40 15.44 10.31
CA ARG A 263 13.30 16.60 10.39
C ARG A 263 12.81 17.76 9.55
N THR A 264 12.41 17.50 8.30
CA THR A 264 11.86 18.51 7.39
C THR A 264 10.60 19.15 8.01
N ILE A 265 9.69 18.36 8.58
CA ILE A 265 8.51 18.91 9.28
C ILE A 265 8.95 19.75 10.49
N SER A 266 9.85 19.23 11.34
CA SER A 266 10.26 19.95 12.56
C SER A 266 10.93 21.31 12.31
N GLN A 267 11.52 21.51 11.12
CA GLN A 267 12.17 22.76 10.74
C GLN A 267 11.20 23.78 10.12
N ASN A 268 10.13 23.31 9.48
CA ASN A 268 9.23 24.17 8.71
C ASN A 268 7.82 24.32 9.34
N ASP A 269 7.41 23.41 10.23
CA ASP A 269 6.13 23.48 10.96
C ASP A 269 6.25 24.39 12.20
N VAL A 270 6.27 25.70 11.95
CA VAL A 270 6.46 26.73 12.98
C VAL A 270 5.31 26.73 14.00
N GLN A 271 4.10 26.38 13.59
CA GLN A 271 2.89 26.46 14.42
C GLN A 271 2.50 25.16 15.13
N ARG A 272 3.12 24.03 14.77
CA ARG A 272 2.79 22.70 15.31
C ARG A 272 1.35 22.27 15.01
N GLU A 273 0.79 22.72 13.89
CA GLU A 273 -0.58 22.38 13.48
C GLU A 273 -0.75 20.87 13.28
N THR A 274 0.33 20.18 12.92
CA THR A 274 0.36 18.73 12.69
C THR A 274 0.09 17.88 13.94
N ARG A 275 0.04 18.49 15.12
CA ARG A 275 -0.25 17.81 16.39
C ARG A 275 -1.74 17.71 16.72
N ASN A 276 -2.57 18.52 16.06
CA ASN A 276 -4.01 18.50 16.30
C ASN A 276 -4.62 17.24 15.72
N TRP A 277 -5.47 16.58 16.51
CA TRP A 277 -6.14 15.35 16.10
C TRP A 277 -7.28 15.68 15.13
N THR A 278 -7.34 14.97 14.01
CA THR A 278 -8.37 15.19 12.99
C THR A 278 -9.09 13.92 12.59
N TYR A 279 -10.16 14.08 11.83
CA TYR A 279 -10.94 12.96 11.33
C TYR A 279 -10.10 12.06 10.39
N GLY A 280 -9.29 12.64 9.50
CA GLY A 280 -8.41 11.89 8.60
C GLY A 280 -7.38 11.05 9.35
N GLN A 281 -6.80 11.59 10.43
CA GLN A 281 -5.89 10.84 11.31
C GLN A 281 -6.57 9.65 11.99
N THR A 282 -7.84 9.81 12.39
CA THR A 282 -8.64 8.74 12.99
C THR A 282 -8.88 7.61 11.98
N ILE A 283 -9.27 7.95 10.74
CA ILE A 283 -9.44 6.96 9.67
C ILE A 283 -8.12 6.21 9.40
N ALA A 284 -6.99 6.91 9.35
CA ALA A 284 -5.70 6.27 9.10
C ALA A 284 -5.36 5.22 10.19
N LEU A 285 -5.65 5.52 11.46
CA LEU A 285 -5.49 4.53 12.54
C LEU A 285 -6.47 3.36 12.43
N ILE A 286 -7.71 3.59 12.00
CA ILE A 286 -8.67 2.51 11.77
C ILE A 286 -8.19 1.57 10.65
N LEU A 287 -7.63 2.13 9.58
CA LEU A 287 -7.04 1.32 8.50
C LEU A 287 -5.80 0.55 8.96
N LEU A 288 -4.99 1.11 9.86
CA LEU A 288 -3.89 0.39 10.51
C LEU A 288 -4.42 -0.79 11.35
N LEU A 289 -5.51 -0.58 12.11
CA LEU A 289 -6.10 -1.65 12.92
C LEU A 289 -6.52 -2.85 12.06
N GLN A 290 -7.06 -2.62 10.86
CA GLN A 290 -7.38 -3.70 9.93
C GLN A 290 -6.16 -4.55 9.58
N GLN A 291 -5.01 -3.93 9.31
CA GLN A 291 -3.79 -4.65 8.98
C GLN A 291 -3.23 -5.41 10.20
N ILE A 292 -3.36 -4.85 11.41
CA ILE A 292 -3.00 -5.54 12.66
C ILE A 292 -3.89 -6.77 12.87
N MET A 293 -5.19 -6.67 12.60
CA MET A 293 -6.10 -7.82 12.71
C MET A 293 -5.75 -8.91 11.69
N GLN A 294 -5.37 -8.54 10.47
CA GLN A 294 -4.89 -9.49 9.46
C GLN A 294 -3.61 -10.19 9.91
N LEU A 295 -2.65 -9.44 10.46
CA LEU A 295 -1.42 -9.99 11.03
C LEU A 295 -1.71 -11.07 12.08
N PHE A 296 -2.61 -10.81 13.03
CA PHE A 296 -2.97 -11.78 14.06
C PHE A 296 -3.69 -13.00 13.48
N SER A 297 -4.61 -12.79 12.53
CA SER A 297 -5.32 -13.88 11.85
C SER A 297 -4.33 -14.80 11.11
N THR A 298 -3.40 -14.22 10.35
CA THR A 298 -2.35 -14.98 9.66
C THR A 298 -1.46 -15.72 10.65
N HIS A 299 -1.08 -15.09 11.76
CA HIS A 299 -0.25 -15.73 12.77
C HIS A 299 -0.92 -16.97 13.38
N ILE A 300 -2.22 -16.87 13.70
CA ILE A 300 -3.01 -17.99 14.24
C ILE A 300 -3.12 -19.11 13.21
N GLU A 301 -3.50 -18.78 11.97
CA GLU A 301 -3.65 -19.78 10.90
C GLU A 301 -2.34 -20.53 10.61
N GLN A 302 -1.21 -19.82 10.62
CA GLN A 302 0.11 -20.42 10.41
C GLN A 302 0.52 -21.33 11.57
N ARG A 303 0.15 -20.96 12.80
CA ARG A 303 0.36 -21.80 13.97
C ARG A 303 -0.48 -23.08 13.90
N GLU A 304 -1.76 -22.97 13.55
CA GLU A 304 -2.65 -24.12 13.39
C GLU A 304 -2.16 -25.06 12.29
N LYS A 305 -1.68 -24.52 11.16
CA LYS A 305 -1.07 -25.30 10.08
C LYS A 305 0.17 -26.07 10.54
N ALA A 306 1.05 -25.42 11.30
CA ALA A 306 2.26 -26.07 11.84
C ALA A 306 1.92 -27.19 12.84
N GLU A 307 0.93 -26.98 13.72
CA GLU A 307 0.45 -28.00 14.65
C GLU A 307 -0.13 -29.21 13.88
N LEU A 308 -0.93 -28.98 12.83
CA LEU A 308 -1.47 -30.05 11.97
C LEU A 308 -0.41 -30.81 11.18
N GLU A 309 0.64 -30.14 10.69
CA GLU A 309 1.76 -30.81 10.02
C GLU A 309 2.54 -31.70 10.98
N GLN A 310 2.79 -31.21 12.20
CA GLN A 310 3.43 -31.99 13.25
C GLN A 310 2.60 -33.22 13.63
N GLU A 311 1.27 -33.10 13.72
CA GLU A 311 0.38 -34.25 13.95
C GLU A 311 0.43 -35.27 12.81
N LYS A 312 0.46 -34.79 11.55
CA LYS A 312 0.59 -35.67 10.37
C LYS A 312 1.93 -36.40 10.34
N GLU A 313 3.02 -35.76 10.75
CA GLU A 313 4.34 -36.37 10.84
C GLU A 313 4.41 -37.40 11.98
N ALA A 314 3.87 -37.09 13.16
CA ALA A 314 3.77 -38.03 14.27
C ALA A 314 2.96 -39.27 13.89
N ALA A 315 1.82 -39.08 13.21
CA ALA A 315 0.99 -40.18 12.72
C ALA A 315 1.72 -41.07 11.70
N LYS A 316 2.54 -40.47 10.81
CA LYS A 316 3.37 -41.24 9.86
C LYS A 316 4.47 -42.06 10.55
N ASN A 317 4.99 -41.57 11.67
CA ASN A 317 6.04 -42.25 12.43
C ASN A 317 5.50 -43.37 13.34
N GLY A 318 4.18 -43.55 13.40
CA GLY A 318 3.56 -44.55 14.29
C GLY A 318 3.54 -44.13 15.76
N ASP A 319 3.85 -42.87 16.05
CA ASP A 319 3.68 -42.29 17.38
C ASP A 319 2.17 -42.13 17.59
N VAL A 320 1.57 -43.05 18.34
CA VAL A 320 0.13 -43.07 18.61
C VAL A 320 -0.24 -41.72 19.26
N PRO A 321 -1.26 -41.00 18.74
CA PRO A 321 -1.62 -39.68 19.25
C PRO A 321 -1.98 -39.79 20.73
N TYR A 322 -1.61 -38.76 21.52
CA TYR A 322 -2.12 -38.59 22.87
C TYR A 322 -3.64 -38.80 22.88
N PRO A 323 -4.17 -39.83 23.58
CA PRO A 323 -5.60 -39.99 23.74
C PRO A 323 -6.06 -38.93 24.76
N GLY A 324 -6.51 -37.76 24.29
CA GLY A 324 -6.93 -36.73 25.24
C GLY A 324 -7.55 -35.45 24.68
N ILE A 325 -7.36 -35.13 23.41
CA ILE A 325 -8.08 -34.01 22.80
C ILE A 325 -8.93 -34.59 21.69
N GLU A 326 -10.16 -35.00 22.04
CA GLU A 326 -11.24 -35.02 21.04
C GLU A 326 -11.32 -33.60 20.48
N LEU A 327 -10.70 -33.37 19.32
CA LEU A 327 -10.88 -32.17 18.55
C LEU A 327 -12.35 -32.16 18.16
N LYS A 328 -13.15 -31.48 18.98
CA LYS A 328 -14.58 -31.29 18.80
C LYS A 328 -14.75 -30.63 17.43
N SER A 329 -14.96 -31.43 16.41
CA SER A 329 -15.32 -31.04 15.06
C SER A 329 -16.74 -30.45 15.10
N HIS A 330 -16.87 -29.28 15.72
CA HIS A 330 -18.09 -28.48 15.75
C HIS A 330 -18.12 -27.47 14.59
N LEU A 331 -17.50 -27.79 13.45
CA LEU A 331 -18.06 -27.36 12.17
C LEU A 331 -19.12 -28.39 11.77
N SER A 332 -20.24 -28.37 12.48
CA SER A 332 -21.49 -28.80 11.87
C SER A 332 -21.67 -27.91 10.66
N ALA A 333 -21.56 -28.48 9.46
CA ALA A 333 -22.11 -27.85 8.28
C ALA A 333 -23.51 -27.34 8.64
N PRO A 334 -23.83 -26.06 8.38
CA PRO A 334 -25.17 -25.56 8.65
C PRO A 334 -26.14 -26.52 7.98
N ALA A 335 -27.05 -27.10 8.77
CA ALA A 335 -28.09 -27.97 8.24
C ALA A 335 -28.73 -27.25 7.05
N PRO A 336 -28.98 -27.95 5.92
CA PRO A 336 -29.65 -27.34 4.79
C PRO A 336 -30.92 -26.68 5.31
N ALA A 337 -31.01 -25.36 5.08
CA ALA A 337 -32.14 -24.58 5.53
C ALA A 337 -33.42 -25.32 5.13
N PRO A 338 -34.37 -25.56 6.07
CA PRO A 338 -35.63 -26.19 5.72
C PRO A 338 -36.24 -25.38 4.59
N ALA A 339 -36.63 -26.07 3.52
CA ALA A 339 -37.30 -25.49 2.36
C ALA A 339 -38.39 -24.54 2.86
N SER A 340 -38.11 -23.25 2.76
CA SER A 340 -39.01 -22.20 3.21
C SER A 340 -40.32 -22.38 2.48
N ALA A 341 -41.37 -22.52 3.29
CA ALA A 341 -42.74 -22.37 2.88
C ALA A 341 -42.88 -21.13 1.98
N SER A 342 -43.76 -21.30 0.98
CA SER A 342 -44.37 -20.27 0.15
C SER A 342 -44.36 -18.88 0.81
N ALA A 343 -43.66 -17.95 0.17
CA ALA A 343 -43.70 -16.54 0.51
C ALA A 343 -45.17 -16.06 0.55
N PRO A 344 -45.59 -15.38 1.63
CA PRO A 344 -46.88 -14.70 1.63
C PRO A 344 -46.87 -13.60 0.58
N GLU A 345 -48.00 -13.51 -0.12
CA GLU A 345 -48.36 -12.52 -1.12
C GLU A 345 -48.00 -11.10 -0.65
N PRO A 346 -47.34 -10.27 -1.49
CA PRO A 346 -46.94 -8.93 -1.10
C PRO A 346 -48.16 -8.08 -0.76
N GLU A 347 -48.17 -7.59 0.48
CA GLU A 347 -49.15 -6.64 1.00
C GLU A 347 -49.10 -5.34 0.18
N PRO A 348 -50.25 -4.77 -0.23
CA PRO A 348 -50.29 -3.59 -1.09
C PRO A 348 -49.61 -2.39 -0.44
N GLU A 349 -48.70 -1.78 -1.21
CA GLU A 349 -47.90 -0.63 -0.86
C GLU A 349 -48.77 0.53 -0.35
N PRO A 350 -48.52 1.07 0.86
CA PRO A 350 -49.27 2.22 1.37
C PRO A 350 -48.96 3.46 0.54
N ALA A 351 -50.03 4.19 0.18
CA ALA A 351 -49.96 5.40 -0.62
C ALA A 351 -48.95 6.43 -0.04
N PRO A 352 -48.22 7.14 -0.91
CA PRO A 352 -47.18 8.08 -0.49
C PRO A 352 -47.76 9.19 0.39
N ALA A 353 -47.26 9.27 1.63
CA ALA A 353 -47.53 10.37 2.52
C ALA A 353 -47.06 11.69 1.91
N SER A 354 -47.94 12.67 1.84
CA SER A 354 -47.65 14.03 1.40
C SER A 354 -46.51 14.62 2.24
N GLY A 355 -45.35 14.80 1.61
CA GLY A 355 -44.16 15.37 2.21
C GLY A 355 -44.38 16.82 2.67
N PRO A 356 -43.58 17.29 3.65
CA PRO A 356 -43.66 18.65 4.15
C PRO A 356 -43.30 19.66 3.06
N SER A 357 -44.17 20.64 2.88
CA SER A 357 -43.96 21.80 2.02
C SER A 357 -42.76 22.61 2.51
N PHE A 358 -41.67 22.60 1.74
CA PHE A 358 -40.53 23.48 1.96
C PHE A 358 -40.93 24.93 1.70
N PRO A 359 -40.58 25.88 2.59
CA PRO A 359 -40.81 27.29 2.36
C PRO A 359 -39.93 27.80 1.21
N THR A 360 -40.56 28.51 0.28
CA THR A 360 -39.94 29.17 -0.87
C THR A 360 -38.89 30.19 -0.40
N PRO A 361 -37.67 30.19 -0.96
CA PRO A 361 -36.66 31.18 -0.60
C PRO A 361 -37.09 32.58 -1.05
N HIS A 362 -37.10 33.53 -0.11
CA HIS A 362 -37.29 34.95 -0.40
C HIS A 362 -36.11 35.49 -1.24
N PRO A 363 -36.37 36.35 -2.23
CA PRO A 363 -35.32 36.98 -3.02
C PRO A 363 -34.46 37.91 -2.17
N ALA A 364 -33.14 37.82 -2.36
CA ALA A 364 -32.16 38.66 -1.71
C ALA A 364 -32.35 40.14 -2.10
N PRO A 365 -32.18 41.09 -1.16
CA PRO A 365 -32.25 42.52 -1.45
C PRO A 365 -31.04 42.95 -2.32
N PRO A 366 -31.24 43.95 -3.21
CA PRO A 366 -30.19 44.43 -4.09
C PRO A 366 -29.06 45.11 -3.31
N ALA A 367 -27.83 44.84 -3.74
CA ALA A 367 -26.61 45.44 -3.21
C ALA A 367 -26.66 46.97 -3.33
N GLN A 368 -26.51 47.66 -2.20
CA GLN A 368 -26.33 49.11 -2.17
C GLN A 368 -24.92 49.44 -2.66
N SER A 369 -24.84 50.14 -3.80
CA SER A 369 -23.61 50.77 -4.26
C SER A 369 -23.24 51.93 -3.34
N SER A 370 -22.13 51.80 -2.62
CA SER A 370 -21.49 52.92 -1.94
C SER A 370 -20.53 53.60 -2.93
N THR A 371 -20.88 54.81 -3.33
CA THR A 371 -19.98 55.82 -3.90
C THR A 371 -19.25 56.57 -2.81
#